data_AF-X0V3K3-F1
#
_entry.id   AF-X0V3K3-F1
#
_cell.length_a   1.000
_cell.length_b   1.000
_cell.length_c   1.000
_cell.angle_alpha   90.00
_cell.angle_beta   90.00
_cell.angle_gamma   90.00
#
_symmetry.space_group_name_H-M   'P 1'
#
loop_
_entity.id
_entity.type
_entity.pdbx_description
1 polymer ?
#
loop_
_entity_poly.entity_id
_entity_poly.type
_entity_poly.pdbx_seq_one_letter_code
_entity_poly.pdbx_strand_id
1 'polypeptide(L)'
;APERRKGVSVKVVSSTGTAKVPVILINFSDTTTTNTPSEFESLLFESNPTIATGPGSMKDYYEEVSYGDFSVSSGPSGVSAWVTAANGHDYYGQDDVDGDDLNPAELVKEAVQKADAAGFDFSQYDNDGDGKVDVVMIVHQGTGEEVSGTATDIWSHRWNLTSAGVGSVSVDGVTVNDYAIQPERDVARMNTIGVFCHEFGHALGLPDLYDTDYTSWGIGDWGIMAFGSYNKDTNDGDSPAHFTAWSKYFLGWVTPTQILSTTLP
;
A
#
# COMPACT_ATOMS: atom_id res chain seq x y z
N ALA A 1 0.58 -11.44 -6.81
CA ALA A 1 1.93 -11.82 -7.32
C ALA A 1 2.95 -10.74 -6.94
N PRO A 2 4.27 -11.02 -6.91
CA PRO A 2 5.27 -10.08 -6.37
C PRO A 2 5.63 -8.90 -7.30
N GLU A 3 5.78 -7.68 -6.76
CA GLU A 3 6.12 -6.40 -7.44
C GLU A 3 7.15 -6.57 -8.58
N ARG A 4 6.85 -6.03 -9.78
CA ARG A 4 7.76 -6.05 -10.95
C ARG A 4 8.79 -4.91 -10.91
N ARG A 5 8.44 -3.79 -10.26
CA ARG A 5 9.30 -2.64 -10.09
C ARG A 5 10.06 -2.75 -8.76
N LYS A 6 11.37 -2.48 -8.78
CA LYS A 6 12.17 -2.42 -7.55
C LYS A 6 11.69 -1.26 -6.69
N GLY A 7 10.82 -1.53 -5.72
CA GLY A 7 10.33 -0.56 -4.76
C GLY A 7 11.48 0.26 -4.16
N VAL A 8 11.25 1.57 -4.01
CA VAL A 8 12.19 2.44 -3.30
C VAL A 8 12.04 2.13 -1.81
N SER A 9 12.95 1.37 -1.21
CA SER A 9 12.92 1.13 0.23
C SER A 9 13.56 2.30 0.99
N VAL A 10 12.76 3.33 1.22
CA VAL A 10 13.12 4.49 2.05
C VAL A 10 12.07 4.65 3.12
N LYS A 11 12.50 4.73 4.38
CA LYS A 11 11.61 5.01 5.50
C LYS A 11 11.11 6.45 5.38
N VAL A 12 9.81 6.58 5.12
CA VAL A 12 9.10 7.86 5.03
C VAL A 12 8.05 8.00 6.12
N VAL A 13 7.67 6.91 6.79
CA VAL A 13 6.74 6.90 7.93
C VAL A 13 7.48 6.46 9.20
N SER A 14 7.17 7.11 10.33
CA SER A 14 7.62 6.65 11.66
C SER A 14 7.09 5.26 11.97
N SER A 15 7.93 4.40 12.56
CA SER A 15 7.51 3.04 12.96
C SER A 15 6.87 2.98 14.34
N THR A 16 6.57 4.13 14.96
CA THR A 16 5.90 4.20 16.26
C THR A 16 4.82 5.29 16.26
N GLY A 17 3.84 5.14 17.16
CA GLY A 17 2.70 6.04 17.25
C GLY A 17 1.63 5.73 16.22
N THR A 18 0.86 6.74 15.81
CA THR A 18 -0.21 6.57 14.82
C THR A 18 0.10 7.39 13.56
N ALA A 19 0.29 6.71 12.43
CA ALA A 19 0.42 7.37 11.14
C ALA A 19 -0.95 7.72 10.56
N LYS A 20 -1.13 8.95 10.09
CA LYS A 20 -2.26 9.34 9.25
C LYS A 20 -1.91 9.00 7.81
N VAL A 21 -2.76 8.23 7.14
CA VAL A 21 -2.52 7.69 5.79
C VAL A 21 -3.64 8.17 4.86
N PRO A 22 -3.34 9.02 3.86
CA PRO A 22 -4.34 9.45 2.90
C PRO A 22 -4.60 8.33 1.88
N VAL A 23 -5.88 7.99 1.72
CA VAL A 23 -6.33 6.99 0.73
C VAL A 23 -7.14 7.69 -0.35
N ILE A 24 -6.60 7.70 -1.57
CA ILE A 24 -7.21 8.37 -2.72
C ILE A 24 -7.79 7.35 -3.68
N LEU A 25 -9.07 7.50 -4.03
CA LEU A 25 -9.77 6.55 -4.89
C LEU A 25 -9.91 7.13 -6.31
N ILE A 26 -9.46 6.41 -7.33
CA ILE A 26 -9.50 6.87 -8.72
C ILE A 26 -10.13 5.86 -9.69
N ASN A 27 -11.20 6.29 -10.36
CA ASN A 27 -11.89 5.54 -11.41
C ASN A 27 -11.32 5.92 -12.78
N PHE A 28 -11.19 4.96 -13.69
CA PHE A 28 -10.88 5.29 -15.09
C PHE A 28 -12.07 5.93 -15.79
N SER A 29 -11.82 6.69 -16.87
CA SER A 29 -12.89 7.43 -17.55
C SER A 29 -13.94 6.55 -18.25
N ASP A 30 -13.61 5.29 -18.51
CA ASP A 30 -14.41 4.29 -19.23
C ASP A 30 -14.91 3.15 -18.34
N THR A 31 -14.72 3.24 -17.03
CA THR A 31 -15.10 2.21 -16.05
C THR A 31 -16.07 2.74 -14.99
N THR A 32 -16.52 1.83 -14.13
CA THR A 32 -17.39 2.15 -12.99
C THR A 32 -16.89 1.45 -11.73
N THR A 33 -16.96 2.17 -10.61
CA THR A 33 -16.56 1.70 -9.29
C THR A 33 -17.61 0.75 -8.72
N THR A 34 -17.18 -0.24 -7.96
CA THR A 34 -18.02 -1.20 -7.23
C THR A 34 -18.10 -0.86 -5.75
N ASN A 35 -16.96 -0.55 -5.14
CA ASN A 35 -16.80 -0.32 -3.71
C ASN A 35 -16.86 1.17 -3.36
N THR A 36 -17.32 1.44 -2.15
CA THR A 36 -17.55 2.79 -1.63
C THR A 36 -16.38 3.26 -0.76
N PRO A 37 -16.16 4.58 -0.64
CA PRO A 37 -15.18 5.12 0.30
C PRO A 37 -15.34 4.60 1.73
N SER A 38 -16.58 4.43 2.20
CA SER A 38 -16.86 3.88 3.54
C SER A 38 -16.43 2.43 3.69
N GLU A 39 -16.49 1.61 2.65
CA GLU A 39 -16.01 0.23 2.72
C GLU A 39 -14.48 0.19 2.88
N PHE A 40 -13.74 1.06 2.17
CA PHE A 40 -12.30 1.21 2.37
C PHE A 40 -11.95 1.78 3.73
N GLU A 41 -12.69 2.78 4.21
CA GLU A 41 -12.52 3.33 5.57
C GLU A 41 -12.67 2.22 6.62
N SER A 42 -13.74 1.43 6.52
CA SER A 42 -13.96 0.27 7.39
C SER A 42 -12.84 -0.76 7.29
N LEU A 43 -12.53 -1.24 6.07
CA LEU A 43 -11.57 -2.32 5.86
C LEU A 43 -10.14 -1.93 6.30
N LEU A 44 -9.76 -0.66 6.19
CA LEU A 44 -8.40 -0.22 6.49
C LEU A 44 -8.24 0.31 7.91
N PHE A 45 -9.24 0.99 8.48
CA PHE A 45 -9.02 1.80 9.69
C PHE A 45 -9.99 1.55 10.85
N GLU A 46 -11.09 0.82 10.65
CA GLU A 46 -11.97 0.43 11.76
C GLU A 46 -11.40 -0.77 12.53
N SER A 47 -11.75 -0.88 13.81
CA SER A 47 -11.32 -2.01 14.64
C SER A 47 -12.29 -3.18 14.51
N ASN A 48 -11.77 -4.35 14.12
CA ASN A 48 -12.49 -5.61 13.90
C ASN A 48 -13.77 -5.44 13.04
N PRO A 49 -13.68 -4.81 11.85
CA PRO A 49 -14.85 -4.48 11.07
C PRO A 49 -15.47 -5.73 10.44
N THR A 50 -16.79 -5.77 10.31
CA THR A 50 -17.49 -6.93 9.74
C THR A 50 -17.22 -7.15 8.26
N ILE A 51 -16.64 -6.16 7.57
CA ILE A 51 -16.24 -6.27 6.16
C ILE A 51 -14.94 -7.07 5.99
N ALA A 52 -14.10 -7.12 7.02
CA ALA A 52 -12.90 -7.96 7.00
C ALA A 52 -13.31 -9.44 7.03
N THR A 53 -12.79 -10.22 6.08
CA THR A 53 -13.09 -11.66 5.99
C THR A 53 -12.09 -12.52 6.76
N GLY A 54 -10.99 -11.92 7.21
CA GLY A 54 -10.00 -12.52 8.09
C GLY A 54 -9.99 -11.81 9.46
N PRO A 55 -8.84 -11.81 10.17
CA PRO A 55 -8.77 -11.39 11.58
C PRO A 55 -9.15 -9.94 11.87
N GLY A 56 -9.00 -9.02 10.91
CA GLY A 56 -9.30 -7.60 11.14
C GLY A 56 -8.94 -6.69 9.96
N SER A 57 -8.89 -5.39 10.24
CA SER A 57 -8.48 -4.34 9.30
C SER A 57 -6.96 -4.21 9.16
N MET A 58 -6.51 -3.34 8.25
CA MET A 58 -5.09 -2.93 8.19
C MET A 58 -4.63 -2.32 9.52
N LYS A 59 -5.48 -1.55 10.20
CA LYS A 59 -5.21 -1.03 11.55
C LYS A 59 -5.01 -2.16 12.56
N ASP A 60 -5.93 -3.12 12.62
CA ASP A 60 -5.82 -4.25 13.56
C ASP A 60 -4.53 -5.04 13.30
N TYR A 61 -4.19 -5.26 12.03
CA TYR A 61 -2.94 -5.90 11.63
C TYR A 61 -1.71 -5.15 12.18
N TYR A 62 -1.60 -3.83 11.96
CA TYR A 62 -0.45 -3.06 12.42
C TYR A 62 -0.34 -2.99 13.94
N GLU A 63 -1.48 -2.89 14.65
CA GLU A 63 -1.51 -2.92 16.11
C GLU A 63 -1.05 -4.28 16.65
N GLU A 64 -1.46 -5.39 16.02
CA GLU A 64 -1.02 -6.74 16.39
C GLU A 64 0.48 -6.94 16.15
N VAL A 65 0.96 -6.69 14.92
CA VAL A 65 2.34 -7.04 14.55
C VAL A 65 3.39 -6.17 15.23
N SER A 66 3.00 -4.95 15.64
CA SER A 66 3.84 -4.01 16.39
C SER A 66 3.71 -4.13 17.91
N TYR A 67 2.86 -5.05 18.41
CA TYR A 67 2.58 -5.17 19.84
C TYR A 67 2.01 -3.89 20.48
N GLY A 68 1.27 -3.10 19.69
CA GLY A 68 0.65 -1.84 20.08
C GLY A 68 1.57 -0.60 20.00
N ASP A 69 2.82 -0.75 19.54
CA ASP A 69 3.74 0.39 19.38
C ASP A 69 3.40 1.26 18.16
N PHE A 70 2.67 0.71 17.19
CA PHE A 70 2.31 1.38 15.94
C PHE A 70 0.87 1.10 15.51
N SER A 71 0.22 2.11 14.94
CA SER A 71 -1.13 2.04 14.38
C SER A 71 -1.27 2.96 13.17
N VAL A 72 -2.32 2.77 12.38
CA VAL A 72 -2.65 3.62 11.22
C VAL A 72 -4.06 4.20 11.36
N SER A 73 -4.29 5.36 10.76
CA SER A 73 -5.61 6.00 10.68
C SER A 73 -5.77 6.73 9.35
N SER A 74 -7.00 6.91 8.90
CA SER A 74 -7.34 7.74 7.74
C SER A 74 -7.13 9.24 7.99
N GLY A 75 -6.92 9.66 9.24
CA GLY A 75 -6.80 11.07 9.60
C GLY A 75 -8.11 11.86 9.42
N PRO A 76 -8.07 13.20 9.58
CA PRO A 76 -9.27 14.03 9.54
C PRO A 76 -9.99 14.06 8.19
N SER A 77 -9.28 13.89 7.08
CA SER A 77 -9.86 13.93 5.74
C SER A 77 -10.44 12.58 5.29
N GLY A 78 -10.22 11.49 6.05
CA GLY A 78 -10.78 10.17 5.79
C GLY A 78 -10.23 9.51 4.51
N VAL A 79 -10.97 8.53 3.99
CA VAL A 79 -10.84 8.07 2.59
C VAL A 79 -11.54 9.07 1.65
N SER A 80 -10.86 9.47 0.57
CA SER A 80 -11.42 10.41 -0.41
C SER A 80 -12.66 9.87 -1.13
N ALA A 81 -13.47 10.78 -1.70
CA ALA A 81 -14.44 10.38 -2.71
C ALA A 81 -13.74 9.92 -3.99
N TRP A 82 -14.39 9.03 -4.76
CA TRP A 82 -13.89 8.64 -6.08
C TRP A 82 -13.76 9.86 -7.01
N VAL A 83 -12.55 10.05 -7.54
CA VAL A 83 -12.29 10.97 -8.65
C VAL A 83 -12.19 10.18 -9.95
N THR A 84 -12.35 10.84 -11.09
CA THR A 84 -12.30 10.19 -12.41
C THR A 84 -11.05 10.62 -13.18
N ALA A 85 -10.25 9.67 -13.63
CA ALA A 85 -9.07 9.86 -14.48
C ALA A 85 -9.44 10.48 -15.84
N ALA A 86 -8.48 11.11 -16.51
CA ALA A 86 -8.70 11.75 -17.81
C ALA A 86 -8.81 10.73 -18.96
N ASN A 87 -8.07 9.62 -18.86
CA ASN A 87 -8.02 8.58 -19.89
C ASN A 87 -8.70 7.29 -19.43
N GLY A 88 -8.82 6.33 -20.35
CA GLY A 88 -9.38 5.00 -20.07
C GLY A 88 -8.37 4.07 -19.38
N HIS A 89 -8.86 2.95 -18.89
CA HIS A 89 -8.10 1.93 -18.16
C HIS A 89 -6.74 1.59 -18.82
N ASP A 90 -6.79 1.14 -20.07
CA ASP A 90 -5.61 0.63 -20.79
C ASP A 90 -4.55 1.71 -21.07
N TYR A 91 -4.88 3.00 -21.01
CA TYR A 91 -3.88 4.05 -21.12
C TYR A 91 -2.87 3.99 -19.96
N TYR A 92 -3.34 3.61 -18.77
CA TYR A 92 -2.52 3.63 -17.55
C TYR A 92 -1.82 2.30 -17.28
N GLY A 93 -2.51 1.17 -17.43
CA GLY A 93 -2.01 -0.16 -17.05
C GLY A 93 -1.53 -1.05 -18.20
N GLN A 94 -1.55 -0.58 -19.45
CA GLN A 94 -0.94 -1.37 -20.54
C GLN A 94 0.55 -1.58 -20.27
N ASP A 95 0.99 -2.85 -20.30
CA ASP A 95 2.39 -3.24 -20.21
C ASP A 95 3.19 -2.75 -21.42
N ASP A 96 4.44 -2.34 -21.16
CA ASP A 96 5.46 -2.13 -22.17
C ASP A 96 6.15 -3.43 -22.61
N VAL A 97 7.24 -3.32 -23.37
CA VAL A 97 7.97 -4.49 -23.90
C VAL A 97 8.73 -5.27 -22.82
N ASP A 98 8.99 -4.64 -21.68
CA ASP A 98 9.69 -5.22 -20.54
C ASP A 98 8.70 -5.75 -19.48
N GLY A 99 7.39 -5.54 -19.69
CA GLY A 99 6.31 -5.99 -18.80
C GLY A 99 6.04 -5.01 -17.65
N ASP A 100 6.37 -3.73 -17.83
CA ASP A 100 6.08 -2.67 -16.87
C ASP A 100 4.86 -1.83 -17.32
N ASP A 101 3.99 -1.49 -16.35
CA ASP A 101 2.86 -0.58 -16.57
C ASP A 101 3.30 0.78 -17.14
N LEU A 102 2.70 1.24 -18.24
CA LEU A 102 3.13 2.45 -18.94
C LEU A 102 2.96 3.75 -18.11
N ASN A 103 1.77 4.02 -17.56
CA ASN A 103 1.46 5.34 -16.97
C ASN A 103 0.83 5.35 -15.55
N PRO A 104 1.15 4.44 -14.62
CA PRO A 104 0.52 4.43 -13.29
C PRO A 104 0.88 5.68 -12.46
N ALA A 105 2.09 6.23 -12.63
CA ALA A 105 2.49 7.45 -11.94
C ALA A 105 1.71 8.70 -12.44
N GLU A 106 1.30 8.71 -13.71
CA GLU A 106 0.43 9.76 -14.23
C GLU A 106 -0.97 9.66 -13.60
N LEU A 107 -1.50 8.44 -13.46
CA LEU A 107 -2.76 8.18 -12.76
C LEU A 107 -2.71 8.69 -11.31
N VAL A 108 -1.64 8.37 -10.58
CA VAL A 108 -1.44 8.84 -9.20
C VAL A 108 -1.40 10.37 -9.13
N LYS A 109 -0.65 11.01 -10.03
CA LYS A 109 -0.59 12.47 -10.12
C LYS A 109 -1.96 13.09 -10.34
N GLU A 110 -2.75 12.53 -11.26
CA GLU A 110 -4.13 12.96 -11.47
C GLU A 110 -5.01 12.75 -10.24
N ALA A 111 -4.89 11.61 -9.56
CA ALA A 111 -5.66 11.28 -8.37
C ALA A 111 -5.46 12.33 -7.28
N VAL A 112 -4.20 12.66 -6.98
CA VAL A 112 -3.84 13.68 -5.98
C VAL A 112 -4.42 15.05 -6.36
N GLN A 113 -4.19 15.50 -7.60
CA GLN A 113 -4.66 16.81 -8.07
C GLN A 113 -6.18 16.92 -8.06
N LYS A 114 -6.89 15.84 -8.42
CA LYS A 114 -8.35 15.83 -8.45
C LYS A 114 -8.96 15.71 -7.06
N ALA A 115 -8.33 14.98 -6.14
CA ALA A 115 -8.77 14.90 -4.75
C ALA A 115 -8.60 16.24 -4.04
N ASP A 116 -7.47 16.92 -4.24
CA ASP A 116 -7.23 18.29 -3.75
C ASP A 116 -8.28 19.27 -4.30
N ALA A 117 -8.53 19.24 -5.61
CA ALA A 117 -9.57 20.06 -6.23
C ALA A 117 -10.99 19.73 -5.73
N ALA A 118 -11.22 18.52 -5.25
CA ALA A 118 -12.47 18.09 -4.61
C ALA A 118 -12.56 18.44 -3.12
N GLY A 119 -11.51 19.03 -2.54
CA GLY A 119 -11.45 19.50 -1.16
C GLY A 119 -10.84 18.52 -0.15
N PHE A 120 -10.12 17.50 -0.61
CA PHE A 120 -9.34 16.63 0.26
C PHE A 120 -8.09 17.38 0.74
N ASP A 121 -7.97 17.62 2.06
CA ASP A 121 -6.84 18.36 2.64
C ASP A 121 -5.64 17.44 2.90
N PHE A 122 -4.60 17.59 2.10
CA PHE A 122 -3.34 16.83 2.20
C PHE A 122 -2.41 17.32 3.31
N SER A 123 -2.57 18.55 3.81
CA SER A 123 -1.70 19.12 4.84
C SER A 123 -1.74 18.34 6.16
N GLN A 124 -2.80 17.56 6.37
CA GLN A 124 -2.98 16.71 7.56
C GLN A 124 -2.07 15.47 7.57
N TYR A 125 -1.41 15.13 6.46
CA TYR A 125 -0.70 13.86 6.27
C TYR A 125 0.83 13.98 6.22
N ASP A 126 1.35 15.15 6.57
CA ASP A 126 2.75 15.34 6.95
C ASP A 126 2.89 14.93 8.42
N ASN A 127 3.24 13.65 8.68
CA ASN A 127 3.23 13.12 10.05
C ASN A 127 4.47 13.54 10.85
N ASP A 128 5.56 13.92 10.19
CA ASP A 128 6.83 14.29 10.83
C ASP A 128 7.20 15.79 10.70
N GLY A 129 6.43 16.56 9.93
CA GLY A 129 6.57 18.01 9.78
C GLY A 129 7.66 18.42 8.79
N ASP A 130 8.06 17.54 7.86
CA ASP A 130 9.11 17.81 6.87
C ASP A 130 8.62 18.56 5.62
N GLY A 131 7.31 18.85 5.55
CA GLY A 131 6.65 19.54 4.44
C GLY A 131 6.21 18.60 3.31
N LYS A 132 6.20 17.28 3.53
CA LYS A 132 5.73 16.28 2.57
C LYS A 132 4.65 15.41 3.16
N VAL A 133 3.78 14.90 2.30
CA VAL A 133 2.95 13.76 2.67
C VAL A 133 3.83 12.52 2.64
N ASP A 134 3.89 11.78 3.76
CA ASP A 134 4.82 10.65 3.90
C ASP A 134 4.64 9.61 2.79
N VAL A 135 3.40 9.20 2.53
CA VAL A 135 3.01 8.30 1.46
C VAL A 135 1.52 8.46 1.18
N VAL A 136 1.10 8.47 -0.09
CA VAL A 136 -0.32 8.36 -0.47
C VAL A 136 -0.64 6.93 -0.89
N MET A 137 -1.76 6.38 -0.42
CA MET A 137 -2.27 5.10 -0.92
C MET A 137 -3.33 5.39 -1.99
N ILE A 138 -3.10 4.92 -3.20
CA ILE A 138 -4.02 5.07 -4.33
C ILE A 138 -4.76 3.75 -4.52
N VAL A 139 -6.09 3.81 -4.52
CA VAL A 139 -6.92 2.68 -4.94
C VAL A 139 -7.43 2.98 -6.34
N HIS A 140 -6.97 2.22 -7.33
CA HIS A 140 -7.52 2.30 -8.67
C HIS A 140 -8.73 1.38 -8.82
N GLN A 141 -9.69 1.77 -9.65
CA GLN A 141 -10.85 0.93 -9.96
C GLN A 141 -10.39 -0.40 -10.59
N GLY A 142 -11.13 -1.48 -10.31
CA GLY A 142 -10.89 -2.78 -10.94
C GLY A 142 -9.90 -3.68 -10.20
N THR A 143 -9.31 -4.62 -10.93
CA THR A 143 -8.43 -5.67 -10.40
C THR A 143 -6.97 -5.36 -10.73
N GLY A 144 -6.06 -5.81 -9.88
CA GLY A 144 -4.62 -5.68 -10.11
C GLY A 144 -4.09 -6.82 -10.97
N GLU A 145 -3.11 -6.54 -11.83
CA GLU A 145 -2.52 -7.54 -12.72
C GLU A 145 -1.94 -8.72 -11.94
N GLU A 146 -1.47 -8.46 -10.72
CA GLU A 146 -0.86 -9.48 -9.87
C GLU A 146 -1.84 -10.58 -9.41
N VAL A 147 -3.15 -10.37 -9.64
CA VAL A 147 -4.24 -11.33 -9.42
C VAL A 147 -4.86 -11.78 -10.74
N SER A 148 -5.12 -10.87 -11.67
CA SER A 148 -5.82 -11.19 -12.93
C SER A 148 -4.92 -11.82 -13.99
N GLY A 149 -3.62 -11.47 -14.00
CA GLY A 149 -2.69 -11.77 -15.08
C GLY A 149 -2.97 -11.01 -16.38
N THR A 150 -3.82 -9.99 -16.35
CA THR A 150 -4.16 -9.17 -17.51
C THR A 150 -3.16 -8.03 -17.64
N ALA A 151 -2.36 -8.01 -18.69
CA ALA A 151 -1.31 -7.02 -18.97
C ALA A 151 -1.80 -5.58 -19.25
N THR A 152 -3.07 -5.28 -18.96
CA THR A 152 -3.64 -3.93 -19.01
C THR A 152 -4.09 -3.45 -17.64
N ASP A 153 -4.21 -4.36 -16.68
CA ASP A 153 -4.49 -4.05 -15.28
C ASP A 153 -3.21 -3.51 -14.66
N ILE A 154 -3.32 -2.60 -13.69
CA ILE A 154 -2.12 -2.05 -13.02
C ILE A 154 -1.59 -3.08 -12.01
N TRP A 155 -0.28 -3.31 -11.98
CA TRP A 155 0.36 -4.12 -10.96
C TRP A 155 0.56 -3.30 -9.68
N SER A 156 0.14 -3.82 -8.52
CA SER A 156 0.32 -3.12 -7.23
C SER A 156 1.79 -2.84 -6.91
N HIS A 157 2.14 -1.59 -6.55
CA HIS A 157 3.53 -1.21 -6.29
C HIS A 157 3.66 0.07 -5.43
N ARG A 158 4.86 0.31 -4.90
CA ARG A 158 5.26 1.58 -4.27
C ARG A 158 6.39 2.25 -5.04
N TRP A 159 6.21 3.52 -5.37
CA TRP A 159 7.22 4.28 -6.10
C TRP A 159 7.20 5.77 -5.73
N ASN A 160 7.95 6.55 -6.51
CA ASN A 160 8.11 7.98 -6.37
C ASN A 160 7.79 8.72 -7.69
N LEU A 161 6.89 9.70 -7.65
CA LEU A 161 6.46 10.48 -8.82
C LEU A 161 7.64 11.15 -9.55
N THR A 162 8.63 11.63 -8.81
CA THR A 162 9.83 12.24 -9.40
C THR A 162 10.70 11.21 -10.10
N SER A 163 10.92 10.04 -9.48
CA SER A 163 11.66 8.93 -10.10
C SER A 163 10.96 8.37 -11.33
N ALA A 164 9.63 8.41 -11.37
CA ALA A 164 8.82 8.06 -12.54
C ALA A 164 8.80 9.14 -13.64
N GLY A 165 9.46 10.29 -13.44
CA GLY A 165 9.56 11.35 -14.46
C GLY A 165 8.32 12.24 -14.60
N VAL A 166 7.26 12.02 -13.82
CA VAL A 166 6.04 12.86 -13.84
C VAL A 166 6.12 14.06 -12.88
N GLY A 167 7.08 14.03 -11.96
CA GLY A 167 7.35 15.08 -10.97
C GLY A 167 6.38 15.06 -9.79
N SER A 168 6.87 15.46 -8.61
CA SER A 168 6.04 15.61 -7.41
C SER A 168 4.91 16.63 -7.58
N VAL A 169 3.88 16.53 -6.74
CA VAL A 169 2.72 17.42 -6.72
C VAL A 169 2.72 18.27 -5.45
N SER A 170 2.57 19.58 -5.57
CA SER A 170 2.40 20.47 -4.41
C SER A 170 0.93 20.82 -4.24
N VAL A 171 0.36 20.49 -3.07
CA VAL A 171 -1.05 20.65 -2.68
C VAL A 171 -1.11 21.04 -1.21
N ASP A 172 -2.05 21.89 -0.82
CA ASP A 172 -2.26 22.32 0.58
C ASP A 172 -0.99 22.76 1.36
N GLY A 173 0.02 23.26 0.65
CA GLY A 173 1.30 23.67 1.26
C GLY A 173 2.28 22.53 1.57
N VAL A 174 1.94 21.29 1.22
CA VAL A 174 2.81 20.10 1.32
C VAL A 174 3.15 19.54 -0.06
N THR A 175 4.12 18.64 -0.13
CA THR A 175 4.51 17.95 -1.36
C THR A 175 4.18 16.46 -1.30
N VAL A 176 3.47 15.97 -2.31
CA VAL A 176 3.23 14.54 -2.54
C VAL A 176 4.23 14.02 -3.58
N ASN A 177 4.96 12.97 -3.22
CA ASN A 177 5.97 12.38 -4.10
C ASN A 177 6.00 10.85 -3.97
N ASP A 178 5.91 10.33 -2.76
CA ASP A 178 5.86 8.90 -2.49
C ASP A 178 4.41 8.39 -2.53
N TYR A 179 4.19 7.28 -3.23
CA TYR A 179 2.87 6.67 -3.37
C TYR A 179 2.98 5.15 -3.35
N ALA A 180 1.90 4.51 -2.91
CA ALA A 180 1.61 3.13 -3.19
C ALA A 180 0.28 3.04 -3.93
N ILE A 181 0.17 2.15 -4.91
CA ILE A 181 -1.04 1.94 -5.70
C ILE A 181 -1.49 0.49 -5.59
N GLN A 182 -2.79 0.26 -5.33
CA GLN A 182 -3.40 -1.06 -5.19
C GLN A 182 -4.78 -1.09 -5.87
N PRO A 183 -5.31 -2.27 -6.20
CA PRO A 183 -6.63 -2.39 -6.81
C PRO A 183 -7.76 -2.29 -5.80
N GLU A 184 -8.91 -1.83 -6.30
CA GLU A 184 -10.20 -1.87 -5.62
C GLU A 184 -10.63 -3.30 -5.28
N ARG A 185 -10.29 -4.27 -6.16
CA ARG A 185 -10.88 -5.61 -6.16
C ARG A 185 -9.87 -6.72 -6.35
N ASP A 186 -10.06 -7.85 -5.66
CA ASP A 186 -9.68 -9.14 -6.22
C ASP A 186 -10.75 -9.53 -7.26
N VAL A 187 -10.44 -10.30 -8.30
CA VAL A 187 -11.34 -10.55 -9.47
C VAL A 187 -12.84 -10.67 -9.15
N ALA A 188 -13.22 -11.25 -8.00
CA ALA A 188 -14.61 -11.46 -7.62
C ALA A 188 -15.18 -10.47 -6.59
N ARG A 189 -14.37 -9.79 -5.78
CA ARG A 189 -14.83 -9.03 -4.59
C ARG A 189 -13.91 -7.86 -4.28
N MET A 190 -14.18 -7.13 -3.20
CA MET A 190 -13.25 -6.11 -2.72
C MET A 190 -11.90 -6.73 -2.40
N ASN A 191 -10.81 -6.00 -2.67
CA ASN A 191 -9.46 -6.43 -2.32
C ASN A 191 -9.33 -6.58 -0.78
N THR A 192 -8.45 -7.48 -0.33
CA THR A 192 -8.20 -7.75 1.09
C THR A 192 -7.02 -6.91 1.61
N ILE A 193 -6.78 -6.92 2.92
CA ILE A 193 -5.79 -6.03 3.56
C ILE A 193 -4.33 -6.36 3.21
N GLY A 194 -4.04 -7.57 2.70
CA GLY A 194 -2.68 -8.06 2.54
C GLY A 194 -1.78 -7.22 1.65
N VAL A 195 -2.28 -6.78 0.50
CA VAL A 195 -1.53 -5.90 -0.41
C VAL A 195 -1.35 -4.51 0.22
N PHE A 196 -2.40 -3.95 0.86
CA PHE A 196 -2.29 -2.68 1.57
C PHE A 196 -1.20 -2.70 2.66
N CYS A 197 -1.17 -3.77 3.46
CA CYS A 197 -0.17 -3.96 4.52
C CYS A 197 1.25 -4.23 3.95
N HIS A 198 1.37 -4.92 2.82
CA HIS A 198 2.66 -5.12 2.14
C HIS A 198 3.24 -3.78 1.68
N GLU A 199 2.47 -3.03 0.89
CA GLU A 199 2.91 -1.77 0.30
C GLU A 199 3.23 -0.71 1.38
N PHE A 200 2.42 -0.66 2.44
CA PHE A 200 2.70 0.22 3.56
C PHE A 200 3.95 -0.20 4.35
N GLY A 201 4.29 -1.49 4.36
CA GLY A 201 5.57 -1.99 4.88
C GLY A 201 6.78 -1.32 4.24
N HIS A 202 6.73 -1.01 2.95
CA HIS A 202 7.78 -0.25 2.26
C HIS A 202 7.87 1.20 2.73
N ALA A 203 6.75 1.84 3.07
CA ALA A 203 6.75 3.20 3.63
C ALA A 203 7.43 3.26 5.01
N LEU A 204 7.43 2.15 5.75
CA LEU A 204 8.20 1.97 6.99
C LEU A 204 9.69 1.69 6.76
N GLY A 205 10.12 1.57 5.49
CA GLY A 205 11.51 1.35 5.08
C GLY A 205 11.92 -0.11 4.97
N LEU A 206 10.97 -1.04 4.88
CA LEU A 206 11.28 -2.45 4.63
C LEU A 206 11.43 -2.72 3.14
N PRO A 207 12.38 -3.57 2.71
CA PRO A 207 12.47 -4.03 1.34
C PRO A 207 11.59 -5.27 1.13
N ASP A 208 11.39 -5.63 -0.13
CA ASP A 208 10.97 -6.97 -0.49
C ASP A 208 11.95 -8.03 -0.02
N LEU A 209 11.40 -9.16 0.41
CA LEU A 209 12.14 -10.32 0.90
C LEU A 209 11.82 -11.60 0.10
N TYR A 210 11.09 -11.48 -1.00
CA TYR A 210 11.04 -12.51 -2.05
C TYR A 210 12.21 -12.33 -3.03
N ASP A 211 12.40 -13.32 -3.89
CA ASP A 211 13.39 -13.23 -4.96
C ASP A 211 12.85 -12.45 -6.15
N THR A 212 13.34 -11.23 -6.34
CA THR A 212 12.87 -10.35 -7.43
C THR A 212 13.24 -10.87 -8.83
N ASP A 213 14.16 -11.84 -8.94
CA ASP A 213 14.46 -12.53 -10.21
C ASP A 213 13.63 -13.81 -10.41
N TYR A 214 12.74 -14.11 -9.45
CA TYR A 214 11.83 -15.25 -9.41
C TYR A 214 12.53 -16.63 -9.46
N THR A 215 13.83 -16.71 -9.14
CA THR A 215 14.54 -18.00 -9.07
C THR A 215 14.27 -18.76 -7.78
N SER A 216 13.72 -18.10 -6.75
CA SER A 216 13.27 -18.70 -5.51
C SER A 216 12.06 -17.97 -4.91
N TRP A 217 11.51 -18.51 -3.82
CA TRP A 217 10.41 -17.87 -3.09
C TRP A 217 10.89 -16.80 -2.10
N GLY A 218 12.22 -16.61 -1.94
CA GLY A 218 12.80 -15.85 -0.84
C GLY A 218 12.29 -16.37 0.52
N ILE A 219 11.71 -15.49 1.34
CA ILE A 219 11.07 -15.89 2.61
C ILE A 219 9.67 -16.53 2.45
N GLY A 220 9.08 -16.49 1.26
CA GLY A 220 7.76 -17.08 0.95
C GLY A 220 6.63 -16.60 1.87
N ASP A 221 5.76 -17.52 2.27
CA ASP A 221 4.58 -17.26 3.09
C ASP A 221 4.90 -16.90 4.56
N TRP A 222 6.18 -16.94 4.95
CA TRP A 222 6.62 -16.72 6.33
C TRP A 222 6.71 -15.24 6.73
N GLY A 223 6.63 -14.32 5.78
CA GLY A 223 6.62 -12.89 6.10
C GLY A 223 5.87 -12.05 5.07
N ILE A 224 5.26 -10.98 5.55
CA ILE A 224 4.41 -10.12 4.71
C ILE A 224 5.17 -9.41 3.59
N MET A 225 6.47 -9.14 3.75
CA MET A 225 7.31 -8.55 2.69
C MET A 225 7.65 -9.55 1.56
N ALA A 226 6.82 -10.59 1.40
CA ALA A 226 6.87 -11.61 0.38
C ALA A 226 5.47 -12.20 0.19
N PHE A 227 5.36 -13.47 -0.18
CA PHE A 227 4.07 -14.14 -0.43
C PHE A 227 3.17 -14.23 0.80
N GLY A 228 3.70 -13.98 2.00
CA GLY A 228 2.90 -13.88 3.22
C GLY A 228 1.80 -12.80 3.16
N SER A 229 1.88 -11.83 2.25
CA SER A 229 0.79 -10.87 1.99
C SER A 229 -0.47 -11.53 1.42
N TYR A 230 -0.38 -12.73 0.85
CA TYR A 230 -1.52 -13.50 0.30
C TYR A 230 -1.98 -14.64 1.20
N ASN A 231 -1.42 -14.76 2.41
CA ASN A 231 -1.93 -15.71 3.39
C ASN A 231 -3.42 -15.46 3.69
N LYS A 232 -4.13 -16.53 4.04
CA LYS A 232 -5.59 -16.50 4.15
C LYS A 232 -6.12 -17.30 5.31
N ASP A 233 -7.24 -16.81 5.83
CA ASP A 233 -8.23 -17.58 6.57
C ASP A 233 -9.40 -17.94 5.65
N THR A 234 -10.07 -16.94 5.07
CA THR A 234 -11.20 -17.15 4.14
C THR A 234 -10.78 -16.89 2.69
N ASN A 235 -10.09 -15.77 2.45
CA ASN A 235 -9.80 -15.21 1.14
C ASN A 235 -8.31 -14.85 1.03
N ASP A 236 -7.72 -14.98 -0.16
CA ASP A 236 -6.31 -14.64 -0.36
C ASP A 236 -6.03 -13.21 0.14
N GLY A 237 -5.03 -13.07 1.01
CA GLY A 237 -4.60 -11.81 1.63
C GLY A 237 -5.47 -11.26 2.77
N ASP A 238 -6.48 -12.01 3.23
CA ASP A 238 -7.28 -11.58 4.39
C ASP A 238 -6.66 -11.92 5.75
N SER A 239 -5.63 -12.77 5.79
CA SER A 239 -4.89 -13.10 7.00
C SER A 239 -3.38 -13.08 6.73
N PRO A 240 -2.78 -11.88 6.50
CA PRO A 240 -1.39 -11.77 6.11
C PRO A 240 -0.44 -12.29 7.19
N ALA A 241 0.72 -12.80 6.77
CA ALA A 241 1.79 -13.17 7.69
C ALA A 241 2.22 -11.98 8.56
N HIS A 242 2.79 -12.27 9.73
CA HIS A 242 3.52 -11.25 10.48
C HIS A 242 4.77 -10.81 9.72
N PHE A 243 5.30 -9.64 10.06
CA PHE A 243 6.67 -9.28 9.73
C PHE A 243 7.67 -10.29 10.32
N THR A 244 8.75 -10.57 9.58
CA THR A 244 9.84 -11.43 10.05
C THR A 244 10.49 -10.85 11.30
N ALA A 245 11.22 -11.68 12.06
CA ALA A 245 11.95 -11.22 13.24
C ALA A 245 12.95 -10.09 12.92
N TRP A 246 13.61 -10.15 11.74
CA TRP A 246 14.49 -9.09 11.27
C TRP A 246 13.74 -7.79 11.00
N SER A 247 12.60 -7.87 10.30
CA SER A 247 11.77 -6.70 10.00
C SER A 247 11.26 -6.03 11.28
N LYS A 248 10.76 -6.81 12.24
CA LYS A 248 10.31 -6.26 13.53
C LYS A 248 11.45 -5.61 14.32
N TYR A 249 12.65 -6.19 14.28
CA TYR A 249 13.83 -5.59 14.91
C TYR A 249 14.24 -4.28 14.22
N PHE A 250 14.26 -4.25 12.88
CA PHE A 250 14.54 -3.07 12.08
C PHE A 250 13.57 -1.92 12.40
N LEU A 251 12.28 -2.23 12.58
CA LEU A 251 11.24 -1.27 12.92
C LEU A 251 11.25 -0.84 14.41
N GLY A 252 12.01 -1.55 15.25
CA GLY A 252 12.10 -1.28 16.69
C GLY A 252 10.99 -1.89 17.54
N TRP A 253 10.15 -2.77 16.98
CA TRP A 253 9.03 -3.41 17.69
C TRP A 253 9.44 -4.58 18.58
N VAL A 254 10.68 -5.06 18.45
CA VAL A 254 11.23 -6.11 19.31
C VAL A 254 12.66 -5.80 19.71
N THR A 255 13.03 -6.22 20.92
CA THR A 255 14.43 -6.21 21.39
C THR A 255 14.97 -7.64 21.36
N PRO A 256 15.89 -7.99 20.44
CA PRO A 256 16.46 -9.33 20.39
C PRO A 256 17.47 -9.55 21.52
N THR A 257 17.55 -10.79 22.01
CA THR A 257 18.63 -11.21 22.90
C THR A 257 19.86 -11.55 22.06
N GLN A 258 20.94 -10.77 22.22
CA GLN A 258 22.19 -11.04 21.53
C GLN A 258 22.91 -12.24 22.16
N ILE A 259 23.14 -13.29 21.37
CA ILE A 259 23.94 -14.45 21.80
C ILE A 259 25.39 -14.23 21.38
N LEU A 260 26.28 -14.06 22.37
CA LEU A 260 27.72 -13.82 22.16
C LEU A 260 28.59 -15.08 22.35
N SER A 261 28.00 -16.19 22.77
CA SER A 261 28.69 -17.46 23.01
C SER A 261 28.34 -18.53 21.98
N THR A 262 29.28 -19.42 21.70
CA THR A 262 29.07 -20.62 20.86
C THR A 262 28.31 -21.74 21.60
N THR A 263 27.86 -21.50 22.83
CA THR A 263 27.07 -22.41 23.64
C THR A 263 25.72 -21.76 23.93
N LEU A 264 24.63 -22.44 23.56
CA LEU A 264 23.27 -22.06 23.94
C LEU A 264 23.10 -22.30 25.46
N PRO A 265 22.37 -21.42 26.17
CA PRO A 265 22.02 -21.61 27.58
C PRO A 265 21.08 -22.79 27.82
#